data_AF-A0A9W8PH54-F1
#
_entry.id   AF-A0A9W8PH54-F1
#
_cell.length_a   1.000
_cell.length_b   1.000
_cell.length_c   1.000
_cell.angle_alpha   90.00
_cell.angle_beta   90.00
_cell.angle_gamma   90.00
#
_symmetry.space_group_name_H-M   'P 1'
#
loop_
_entity.id
_entity.type
_entity.pdbx_description
1 polymer ?
#
loop_
_entity_poly.entity_id
_entity_poly.type
_entity_poly.pdbx_seq_one_letter_code
_entity_poly.pdbx_strand_id
1 'polypeptide(L)'
;MSSRLPALKGQFPISTTLILRLLGLLDGTKNCDFAVNAVHSLLSQTRLYLGGPEAEMSVKHHLRFSIEYLRRQNLISAKGAPVNFAGLVGHLYFTENAVFAFHSLLRGGYFHALCEDIENARERVLRELMLVLSHLFNRTPVERTSKMVAVAARSSSEIFLRPLPDLAEKLLVRHNQDTLSIFKDYVESYINQHLGDKPDRELPLTKVSFVPKDACKPSFMGGNRPIVRSPFAALSGFGDNFTSIKELCSDVRSGVFLEESAIPFIPIYPHDTHTEFNAYLYDFFKHGSLPVLVRDNRIKQGDVWFHLKDFSLTLKTIVTSLKGVMSAEEDYDWDVPHEDDNQMDEQSVVLDEFDLQNPSEVVNKTPKLSAKSKPKIKVADSWDDDESEESETESIGSTAANNSGNLSKGDRKGGLMFVLKAFKLLEEEFGEKFYKIGA
;
A
#
# COMPACT_ATOMS: atom_id res chain seq x y z
N MET A 1 39.34 -18.62 -10.71
CA MET A 1 37.89 -18.41 -10.85
C MET A 1 37.63 -16.94 -10.61
N SER A 2 37.60 -16.13 -11.67
CA SER A 2 37.30 -14.69 -11.53
C SER A 2 35.79 -14.56 -11.30
N SER A 3 35.37 -14.16 -10.10
CA SER A 3 33.96 -13.91 -9.79
C SER A 3 33.49 -12.72 -10.62
N ARG A 4 32.66 -13.00 -11.62
CA ARG A 4 32.02 -11.98 -12.45
C ARG A 4 31.25 -11.04 -11.50
N LEU A 5 31.55 -9.74 -11.55
CA LEU A 5 30.83 -8.74 -10.75
C LEU A 5 29.32 -8.91 -10.99
N PRO A 6 28.49 -8.94 -9.93
CA PRO A 6 27.05 -9.00 -10.10
C PRO A 6 26.63 -7.79 -10.93
N ALA A 7 25.90 -8.05 -12.01
CA ALA A 7 25.32 -6.96 -12.79
C ALA A 7 24.34 -6.18 -11.90
N LEU A 8 24.48 -4.86 -11.86
CA LEU A 8 23.51 -3.95 -11.26
C LEU A 8 22.21 -4.04 -12.07
N LYS A 9 21.38 -5.04 -11.76
CA LYS A 9 20.00 -5.12 -12.21
C LYS A 9 19.17 -4.38 -11.18
N GLY A 10 18.54 -3.28 -11.59
CA GLY A 10 17.59 -2.61 -10.74
C GLY A 10 16.29 -3.41 -10.70
N GLN A 11 15.77 -3.69 -9.51
CA GLN A 11 14.37 -4.02 -9.35
C GLN A 11 13.62 -2.69 -9.33
N PHE A 12 12.65 -2.49 -10.22
CA PHE A 12 11.73 -1.37 -10.12
C PHE A 12 10.47 -1.90 -9.42
N PRO A 13 10.34 -1.71 -8.08
CA PRO A 13 9.16 -2.16 -7.37
C PRO A 13 7.99 -1.28 -7.79
N ILE A 14 7.11 -1.82 -8.62
CA ILE A 14 5.81 -1.20 -8.86
C ILE A 14 4.93 -1.57 -7.68
N SER A 15 4.50 -0.58 -6.91
CA SER A 15 3.52 -0.78 -5.85
C SER A 15 2.10 -0.52 -6.35
N THR A 16 1.14 -1.17 -5.72
CA THR A 16 -0.29 -0.91 -5.92
C THR A 16 -0.66 0.54 -5.59
N THR A 17 -0.03 1.15 -4.58
CA THR A 17 -0.23 2.56 -4.22
C THR A 17 0.30 3.52 -5.29
N LEU A 18 1.45 3.21 -5.92
CA LEU A 18 1.97 3.97 -7.04
C LEU A 18 0.98 3.94 -8.21
N ILE A 19 0.44 2.77 -8.54
CA ILE A 19 -0.53 2.62 -9.64
C ILE A 19 -1.80 3.44 -9.36
N LEU A 20 -2.31 3.42 -8.13
CA LEU A 20 -3.45 4.26 -7.75
C LEU A 20 -3.15 5.75 -7.96
N ARG A 21 -1.95 6.20 -7.58
CA ARG A 21 -1.52 7.60 -7.76
C ARG A 21 -1.35 7.98 -9.22
N LEU A 22 -0.83 7.09 -10.06
CA LEU A 22 -0.73 7.32 -11.51
C LEU A 22 -2.11 7.46 -12.14
N LEU A 23 -3.06 6.62 -11.74
CA LEU A 23 -4.44 6.70 -12.22
C LEU A 23 -5.15 7.97 -11.72
N GLY A 24 -4.89 8.38 -10.47
CA GLY A 24 -5.34 9.67 -9.96
C GLY A 24 -4.78 10.88 -10.71
N LEU A 25 -3.50 10.83 -11.12
CA LEU A 25 -2.88 11.87 -11.94
C LEU A 25 -3.53 11.96 -13.33
N LEU A 26 -3.80 10.81 -13.96
CA LEU A 26 -4.43 10.74 -15.29
C LEU A 26 -5.86 11.31 -15.24
N ASP A 27 -6.63 10.93 -14.24
CA ASP A 27 -7.99 11.44 -14.05
C ASP A 27 -8.01 12.94 -13.73
N GLY A 28 -7.16 13.38 -12.78
CA GLY A 28 -7.07 14.79 -12.38
C GLY A 28 -6.61 15.74 -13.50
N THR A 29 -5.87 15.23 -14.48
CA THR A 29 -5.42 15.99 -15.66
C THR A 29 -6.32 15.80 -16.89
N LYS A 30 -7.44 15.09 -16.76
CA LYS A 30 -8.35 14.72 -17.86
C LYS A 30 -7.60 14.07 -19.04
N ASN A 31 -6.63 13.21 -18.74
CA ASN A 31 -5.77 12.53 -19.72
C ASN A 31 -5.00 13.48 -20.65
N CYS A 32 -4.42 14.54 -20.10
CA CYS A 32 -3.51 15.40 -20.86
C CYS A 32 -2.34 14.59 -21.44
N ASP A 33 -1.96 14.87 -22.70
CA ASP A 33 -0.86 14.19 -23.41
C ASP A 33 0.43 14.16 -22.60
N PHE A 34 0.73 15.23 -21.86
CA PHE A 34 1.90 15.29 -20.98
C PHE A 34 1.84 14.22 -19.88
N ALA A 35 0.70 14.09 -19.20
CA ALA A 35 0.52 13.12 -18.13
C ALA A 35 0.56 11.69 -18.67
N VAL A 36 -0.08 11.43 -19.81
CA VAL A 36 -0.05 10.13 -20.49
C VAL A 36 1.37 9.76 -20.88
N ASN A 37 2.13 10.68 -21.47
CA ASN A 37 3.51 10.47 -21.85
C ASN A 37 4.42 10.25 -20.64
N ALA A 38 4.19 10.96 -19.53
CA ALA A 38 4.94 10.78 -18.30
C ALA A 38 4.69 9.38 -17.67
N VAL A 39 3.42 8.95 -17.58
CA VAL A 39 3.06 7.61 -17.07
C VAL A 39 3.64 6.52 -17.97
N HIS A 40 3.49 6.66 -19.29
CA HIS A 40 4.06 5.72 -20.24
C HIS A 40 5.60 5.67 -20.15
N SER A 41 6.25 6.83 -19.97
CA SER A 41 7.70 6.92 -19.76
C SER A 41 8.13 6.21 -18.48
N LEU A 42 7.43 6.43 -17.36
CA LEU A 42 7.72 5.77 -16.09
C LEU A 42 7.59 4.24 -16.19
N LEU A 43 6.49 3.75 -16.78
CA LEU A 43 6.26 2.31 -16.95
C LEU A 43 7.21 1.68 -17.97
N SER A 44 7.68 2.43 -18.97
CA SER A 44 8.63 1.95 -19.98
C SER A 44 10.09 2.07 -19.56
N GLN A 45 10.44 2.97 -18.64
CA GLN A 45 11.78 3.09 -18.05
C GLN A 45 12.20 1.84 -17.26
N THR A 46 11.25 1.00 -16.87
CA THR A 46 11.50 -0.34 -16.32
C THR A 46 12.38 -1.21 -17.24
N ARG A 47 12.42 -0.92 -18.55
CA ARG A 47 13.32 -1.55 -19.54
C ARG A 47 14.81 -1.33 -19.23
N LEU A 48 15.17 -0.17 -18.67
CA LEU A 48 16.56 0.19 -18.38
C LEU A 48 17.11 -0.57 -17.16
N TYR A 49 16.24 -0.97 -16.24
CA TYR A 49 16.64 -1.54 -14.95
C TYR A 49 16.57 -3.08 -14.89
N LEU A 50 15.53 -3.71 -15.46
CA LEU A 50 15.35 -5.17 -15.36
C LEU A 50 15.95 -5.97 -16.53
N GLY A 51 16.04 -5.37 -17.72
CA GLY A 51 16.55 -6.01 -18.94
C GLY A 51 15.62 -7.09 -19.52
N GLY A 52 15.48 -7.08 -20.84
CA GLY A 52 14.76 -8.12 -21.61
C GLY A 52 13.23 -7.92 -21.73
N PRO A 53 12.58 -8.59 -22.71
CA PRO A 53 11.14 -8.49 -22.96
C PRO A 53 10.28 -9.15 -21.87
N GLU A 54 10.82 -10.13 -21.14
CA GLU A 54 10.11 -10.84 -20.06
C GLU A 54 9.81 -9.91 -18.87
N ALA A 55 10.73 -8.99 -18.56
CA ALA A 55 10.55 -8.00 -17.50
C ALA A 55 9.46 -6.97 -17.83
N GLU A 56 9.38 -6.52 -19.08
CA GLU A 56 8.29 -5.63 -19.54
C GLU A 56 6.93 -6.31 -19.37
N MET A 57 6.85 -7.58 -19.74
CA MET A 57 5.62 -8.36 -19.56
C MET A 57 5.28 -8.47 -18.07
N SER A 58 6.24 -8.80 -17.20
CA SER A 58 6.02 -8.82 -15.73
C SER A 58 5.45 -7.50 -15.20
N VAL A 59 5.97 -6.36 -15.67
CA VAL A 59 5.48 -5.03 -15.29
C VAL A 59 4.03 -4.81 -15.73
N LYS A 60 3.70 -5.14 -16.99
CA LYS A 60 2.32 -5.04 -17.51
C LYS A 60 1.36 -5.94 -16.73
N HIS A 61 1.83 -7.12 -16.33
CA HIS A 61 1.05 -8.06 -15.54
C HIS A 61 0.78 -7.52 -14.14
N HIS A 62 1.82 -7.01 -13.47
CA HIS A 62 1.65 -6.39 -12.17
C HIS A 62 0.70 -5.18 -12.25
N LEU A 63 0.81 -4.35 -13.29
CA LEU A 63 -0.13 -3.25 -13.53
C LEU A 63 -1.58 -3.72 -13.65
N ARG A 64 -1.82 -4.74 -14.49
CA ARG A 64 -3.16 -5.30 -14.70
C ARG A 64 -3.73 -5.88 -13.41
N PHE A 65 -2.91 -6.63 -12.67
CA PHE A 65 -3.28 -7.17 -11.37
C PHE A 65 -3.72 -6.05 -10.41
N SER A 66 -2.90 -5.02 -10.27
CA SER A 66 -3.14 -3.93 -9.35
C SER A 66 -4.43 -3.18 -9.70
N ILE A 67 -4.73 -2.98 -10.99
CA ILE A 67 -6.00 -2.40 -11.44
C ILE A 67 -7.19 -3.28 -11.03
N GLU A 68 -7.11 -4.60 -11.25
CA GLU A 68 -8.18 -5.53 -10.87
C GLU A 68 -8.43 -5.53 -9.36
N TYR A 69 -7.36 -5.56 -8.56
CA TYR A 69 -7.43 -5.45 -7.11
C TYR A 69 -8.08 -4.13 -6.67
N LEU A 70 -7.60 -2.99 -7.20
CA LEU A 70 -8.12 -1.66 -6.85
C LEU A 70 -9.61 -1.50 -7.24
N ARG A 71 -10.05 -2.12 -8.34
CA ARG A 71 -11.46 -2.18 -8.74
C ARG A 71 -12.29 -3.02 -7.77
N ARG A 72 -11.84 -4.23 -7.41
CA ARG A 72 -12.54 -5.10 -6.44
C ARG A 72 -12.61 -4.49 -5.03
N GLN A 73 -11.64 -3.64 -4.68
CA GLN A 73 -11.63 -2.88 -3.44
C GLN A 73 -12.44 -1.57 -3.48
N ASN A 74 -13.13 -1.27 -4.59
CA ASN A 74 -13.89 -0.03 -4.79
C ASN A 74 -13.06 1.25 -4.57
N LEU A 75 -11.78 1.20 -4.93
CA LEU A 75 -10.88 2.36 -4.96
C LEU A 75 -10.84 2.99 -6.34
N ILE A 76 -11.21 2.25 -7.39
CA ILE A 76 -11.20 2.72 -8.77
C ILE A 76 -12.52 2.35 -9.47
N SER A 77 -13.05 3.30 -10.23
CA SER A 77 -14.24 3.14 -11.07
C SER A 77 -13.96 2.28 -12.31
N ALA A 78 -15.01 1.82 -13.01
CA ALA A 78 -14.86 1.11 -14.29
C ALA A 78 -14.08 1.91 -15.35
N LYS A 79 -14.11 3.26 -15.26
CA LYS A 79 -13.38 4.16 -16.15
C LYS A 79 -11.93 4.45 -15.72
N GLY A 80 -11.46 3.90 -14.59
CA GLY A 80 -10.12 4.17 -14.06
C GLY A 80 -10.02 5.38 -13.13
N ALA A 81 -11.13 6.09 -12.86
CA ALA A 81 -11.16 7.23 -11.95
C ALA A 81 -11.07 6.78 -10.47
N PRO A 82 -10.28 7.45 -9.62
CA PRO A 82 -10.24 7.19 -8.18
C PRO A 82 -11.59 7.52 -7.52
N VAL A 83 -12.08 6.63 -6.65
CA VAL A 83 -13.38 6.79 -5.96
C VAL A 83 -13.29 6.51 -4.47
N ASN A 84 -14.22 7.07 -3.69
CA ASN A 84 -14.34 6.87 -2.23
C ASN A 84 -13.02 7.21 -1.49
N PHE A 85 -12.43 6.23 -0.81
CA PHE A 85 -11.19 6.35 -0.03
C PHE A 85 -9.90 6.30 -0.87
N ALA A 86 -9.98 6.39 -2.20
CA ALA A 86 -8.81 6.41 -3.07
C ALA A 86 -7.82 7.54 -2.76
N GLY A 87 -8.32 8.73 -2.42
CA GLY A 87 -7.48 9.85 -1.99
C GLY A 87 -6.70 9.52 -0.72
N LEU A 88 -7.38 8.99 0.30
CA LEU A 88 -6.75 8.54 1.56
C LEU A 88 -5.64 7.51 1.31
N VAL A 89 -5.92 6.49 0.47
CA VAL A 89 -4.92 5.48 0.13
C VAL A 89 -3.73 6.09 -0.62
N GLY A 90 -3.99 7.05 -1.51
CA GLY A 90 -2.97 7.77 -2.27
C GLY A 90 -2.06 8.66 -1.39
N HIS A 91 -2.60 9.29 -0.35
CA HIS A 91 -1.83 10.12 0.58
C HIS A 91 -0.96 9.30 1.55
N LEU A 92 -1.41 8.09 1.91
CA LEU A 92 -0.70 7.16 2.80
C LEU A 92 0.26 6.21 2.06
N TYR A 93 0.75 6.60 0.88
CA TYR A 93 1.57 5.74 0.03
C TYR A 93 2.85 5.21 0.69
N PHE A 94 3.42 5.97 1.63
CA PHE A 94 4.64 5.61 2.36
C PHE A 94 4.43 4.48 3.37
N THR A 95 3.17 4.15 3.69
CA THR A 95 2.81 3.02 4.57
C THR A 95 2.61 1.70 3.80
N GLU A 96 2.79 1.73 2.47
CA GLU A 96 2.73 0.57 1.57
C GLU A 96 1.49 -0.31 1.81
N ASN A 97 1.66 -1.60 2.14
CA ASN A 97 0.55 -2.55 2.28
C ASN A 97 -0.35 -2.26 3.49
N ALA A 98 0.15 -1.51 4.49
CA ALA A 98 -0.60 -1.10 5.70
C ALA A 98 -1.91 -0.39 5.35
N VAL A 99 -1.86 0.46 4.32
CA VAL A 99 -2.98 1.30 3.91
C VAL A 99 -4.19 0.49 3.42
N PHE A 100 -3.96 -0.65 2.79
CA PHE A 100 -5.04 -1.45 2.22
C PHE A 100 -5.80 -2.24 3.29
N ALA A 101 -5.09 -2.68 4.34
CA ALA A 101 -5.72 -3.22 5.53
C ALA A 101 -6.49 -2.14 6.31
N PHE A 102 -5.95 -0.92 6.39
CA PHE A 102 -6.69 0.19 6.96
C PHE A 102 -7.98 0.50 6.18
N HIS A 103 -7.89 0.53 4.84
CA HIS A 103 -9.04 0.67 3.95
C HIS A 103 -10.05 -0.47 4.12
N SER A 104 -9.60 -1.72 4.28
CA SER A 104 -10.52 -2.85 4.47
C SER A 104 -11.32 -2.75 5.78
N LEU A 105 -10.72 -2.19 6.84
CA LEU A 105 -11.44 -1.88 8.09
C LEU A 105 -12.43 -0.73 7.94
N LEU A 106 -12.08 0.32 7.19
CA LEU A 106 -13.01 1.42 6.87
C LEU A 106 -14.20 0.94 6.05
N ARG A 107 -13.93 0.18 4.97
CA ARG A 107 -14.94 -0.43 4.11
C ARG A 107 -15.81 -1.44 4.86
N GLY A 108 -15.21 -2.19 5.78
CA GLY A 108 -15.89 -3.17 6.63
C GLY A 108 -16.77 -2.55 7.72
N GLY A 109 -16.77 -1.21 7.87
CA GLY A 109 -17.58 -0.52 8.87
C GLY A 109 -17.07 -0.67 10.30
N TYR A 110 -15.87 -1.24 10.51
CA TYR A 110 -15.33 -1.48 11.85
C TYR A 110 -15.17 -0.18 12.64
N PHE A 111 -14.55 0.84 12.02
CA PHE A 111 -14.37 2.13 12.66
C PHE A 111 -15.70 2.84 12.94
N HIS A 112 -16.72 2.62 12.11
CA HIS A 112 -18.05 3.20 12.32
C HIS A 112 -18.68 2.62 13.60
N ALA A 113 -18.64 1.29 13.75
CA ALA A 113 -19.15 0.62 14.95
C ALA A 113 -18.36 0.98 16.22
N LEU A 114 -17.03 1.10 16.12
CA LEU A 114 -16.18 1.43 17.26
C LEU A 114 -16.36 2.89 17.71
N CYS A 115 -16.54 3.82 16.77
CA CYS A 115 -16.62 5.26 17.08
C CYS A 115 -18.03 5.72 17.46
N GLU A 116 -19.06 4.87 17.33
CA GLU A 116 -20.42 5.18 17.79
C GLU A 116 -20.46 5.45 19.30
N ASP A 117 -19.67 4.69 20.08
CA ASP A 117 -19.60 4.80 21.55
C ASP A 117 -18.68 5.94 22.06
N ILE A 118 -18.22 6.82 21.18
CA ILE A 118 -17.19 7.82 21.55
C ILE A 118 -17.64 8.79 22.64
N GLU A 119 -18.94 9.09 22.71
CA GLU A 119 -19.48 10.04 23.68
C GLU A 119 -19.59 9.43 25.08
N ASN A 120 -19.75 8.10 25.17
CA ASN A 120 -19.90 7.38 26.43
C ASN A 120 -18.58 6.82 26.96
N ALA A 121 -17.69 6.34 26.07
CA ALA A 121 -16.51 5.57 26.43
C ALA A 121 -15.25 6.03 25.70
N ARG A 122 -15.00 7.36 25.67
CA ARG A 122 -13.87 7.99 24.96
C ARG A 122 -12.53 7.27 25.15
N GLU A 123 -12.09 7.06 26.39
CA GLU A 123 -10.78 6.44 26.66
C GLU A 123 -10.68 5.00 26.13
N ARG A 124 -11.78 4.24 26.21
CA ARG A 124 -11.83 2.87 25.71
C ARG A 124 -11.67 2.87 24.19
N VAL A 125 -12.45 3.72 23.50
CA VAL A 125 -12.41 3.86 22.04
C VAL A 125 -11.02 4.28 21.57
N LEU A 126 -10.40 5.28 22.20
CA LEU A 126 -9.05 5.74 21.83
C LEU A 126 -7.97 4.67 22.04
N ARG A 127 -8.05 3.91 23.14
CA ARG A 127 -7.14 2.77 23.38
C ARG A 127 -7.34 1.67 22.35
N GLU A 128 -8.58 1.34 22.00
CA GLU A 128 -8.87 0.32 21.00
C GLU A 128 -8.45 0.74 19.60
N LEU A 129 -8.65 2.02 19.24
CA LEU A 129 -8.12 2.61 17.99
C LEU A 129 -6.59 2.53 17.94
N MET A 130 -5.91 2.94 19.01
CA MET A 130 -4.44 2.86 19.09
C MET A 130 -3.94 1.42 18.99
N LEU A 131 -4.65 0.46 19.59
CA LEU A 131 -4.33 -0.96 19.48
C LEU A 131 -4.44 -1.42 18.02
N VAL A 132 -5.52 -1.09 17.32
CA VAL A 132 -5.70 -1.46 15.91
C VAL A 132 -4.64 -0.79 15.02
N LEU A 133 -4.37 0.49 15.21
CA LEU A 133 -3.38 1.22 14.40
C LEU A 133 -1.96 0.71 14.61
N SER A 134 -1.60 0.30 15.84
CA SER A 134 -0.29 -0.30 16.13
C SER A 134 -0.08 -1.69 15.53
N HIS A 135 -1.16 -2.40 15.15
CA HIS A 135 -1.05 -3.62 14.34
C HIS A 135 -0.85 -3.34 12.85
N LEU A 136 -1.26 -2.18 12.35
CA LEU A 136 -1.21 -1.85 10.93
C LEU A 136 0.07 -1.10 10.58
N PHE A 137 0.39 -0.06 11.35
CA PHE A 137 1.44 0.90 11.04
C PHE A 137 2.69 0.68 11.93
N ASN A 138 3.85 1.00 11.36
CA ASN A 138 5.16 0.99 12.03
C ASN A 138 5.43 -0.27 12.89
N ARG A 139 5.10 -1.45 12.35
CA ARG A 139 5.28 -2.75 13.02
C ARG A 139 6.77 -3.02 13.30
N THR A 140 7.07 -3.42 14.52
CA THR A 140 8.40 -3.90 14.91
C THR A 140 8.28 -5.35 15.40
N PRO A 141 8.90 -6.33 14.72
CA PRO A 141 8.85 -7.72 15.16
C PRO A 141 9.62 -7.88 16.49
N VAL A 142 9.11 -8.74 17.36
CA VAL A 142 9.74 -9.07 18.64
C VAL A 142 9.86 -10.58 18.77
N GLU A 143 11.06 -11.03 19.10
CA GLU A 143 11.30 -12.42 19.45
C GLU A 143 11.02 -12.66 20.93
N ARG A 144 10.13 -13.62 21.21
CA ARG A 144 9.73 -13.98 22.56
C ARG A 144 10.88 -14.67 23.31
N THR A 145 11.72 -13.87 23.97
CA THR A 145 12.82 -14.36 24.80
C THR A 145 12.39 -14.49 26.26
N SER A 146 12.86 -15.52 26.97
CA SER A 146 12.58 -15.72 28.42
C SER A 146 12.86 -14.47 29.28
N LYS A 147 13.92 -13.73 28.93
CA LYS A 147 14.26 -12.45 29.56
C LYS A 147 13.19 -11.37 29.33
N MET A 148 12.62 -11.29 28.13
CA MET A 148 11.59 -10.29 27.80
C MET A 148 10.26 -10.62 28.47
N VAL A 149 9.89 -11.90 28.56
CA VAL A 149 8.72 -12.35 29.32
C VAL A 149 8.87 -12.02 30.81
N ALA A 150 10.06 -12.20 31.39
CA ALA A 150 10.33 -11.85 32.78
C ALA A 150 10.29 -10.33 33.02
N VAL A 151 10.70 -9.52 32.05
CA VAL A 151 10.60 -8.05 32.13
C VAL A 151 9.13 -7.62 32.00
N ALA A 152 8.39 -8.15 31.02
CA ALA A 152 6.97 -7.89 30.81
C ALA A 152 6.11 -8.23 32.05
N ALA A 153 6.47 -9.28 32.79
CA ALA A 153 5.77 -9.65 34.02
C ALA A 153 6.08 -8.73 35.21
N ARG A 154 7.18 -7.95 35.16
CA ARG A 154 7.63 -7.07 36.23
C ARG A 154 7.29 -5.61 35.96
N SER A 155 7.20 -5.20 34.71
CA SER A 155 6.85 -3.83 34.32
C SER A 155 5.33 -3.68 34.14
N SER A 156 4.85 -2.45 34.31
CA SER A 156 3.48 -2.06 33.97
C SER A 156 3.28 -1.83 32.46
N SER A 157 4.33 -2.07 31.68
CA SER A 157 4.43 -1.79 30.25
C SER A 157 4.03 -2.98 29.41
N GLU A 158 3.32 -2.70 28.33
CA GLU A 158 2.91 -3.72 27.37
C GLU A 158 4.00 -3.86 26.30
N ILE A 159 4.85 -4.88 26.47
CA ILE A 159 5.94 -5.16 25.52
C ILE A 159 5.42 -5.90 24.29
N PHE A 160 4.56 -6.88 24.53
CA PHE A 160 3.95 -7.69 23.48
C PHE A 160 2.61 -7.08 23.11
N LEU A 161 2.40 -6.89 21.81
CA LEU A 161 1.15 -6.36 21.28
C LEU A 161 0.00 -7.31 21.60
N ARG A 162 -1.05 -6.78 22.22
CA ARG A 162 -2.26 -7.54 22.55
C ARG A 162 -2.97 -7.99 21.28
N PRO A 163 -3.71 -9.11 21.26
CA PRO A 163 -4.41 -9.56 20.08
C PRO A 163 -5.41 -8.51 19.57
N LEU A 164 -5.65 -8.52 18.26
CA LEU A 164 -6.65 -7.68 17.62
C LEU A 164 -8.06 -8.00 18.14
N PRO A 165 -8.97 -7.02 18.18
CA PRO A 165 -10.39 -7.29 18.40
C PRO A 165 -10.93 -8.24 17.32
N ASP A 166 -11.73 -9.24 17.73
CA ASP A 166 -12.23 -10.32 16.86
C ASP A 166 -12.87 -9.82 15.55
N LEU A 167 -13.56 -8.68 15.59
CA LEU A 167 -14.20 -8.09 14.41
C LEU A 167 -13.16 -7.55 13.41
N ALA A 168 -12.13 -6.85 13.90
CA ALA A 168 -11.05 -6.34 13.07
C ALA A 168 -10.22 -7.50 12.50
N GLU A 169 -9.89 -8.49 13.32
CA GLU A 169 -9.14 -9.68 12.89
C GLU A 169 -9.86 -10.42 11.75
N LYS A 170 -11.16 -10.69 11.89
CA LYS A 170 -11.95 -11.36 10.84
C LYS A 170 -11.98 -10.57 9.53
N LEU A 171 -12.09 -9.24 9.59
CA LEU A 171 -12.09 -8.39 8.40
C LEU A 171 -10.73 -8.40 7.70
N LEU A 172 -9.63 -8.36 8.45
CA LEU A 172 -8.28 -8.40 7.90
C LEU A 172 -7.93 -9.78 7.33
N VAL A 173 -8.29 -10.87 8.02
CA VAL A 173 -8.10 -12.24 7.51
C VAL A 173 -8.91 -12.44 6.22
N ARG A 174 -10.17 -11.97 6.19
CA ARG A 174 -10.98 -12.01 4.98
C ARG A 174 -10.34 -11.21 3.85
N HIS A 175 -9.82 -10.02 4.13
CA HIS A 175 -9.11 -9.20 3.16
C HIS A 175 -7.90 -9.95 2.57
N ASN A 176 -7.08 -10.57 3.41
CA ASN A 176 -5.93 -11.36 2.98
C ASN A 176 -6.34 -12.55 2.11
N GLN A 177 -7.42 -13.25 2.46
CA GLN A 177 -7.98 -14.36 1.68
C GLN A 177 -8.53 -13.89 0.33
N ASP A 178 -9.26 -12.77 0.32
CA ASP A 178 -9.78 -12.16 -0.91
C ASP A 178 -8.61 -11.77 -1.83
N THR A 179 -7.57 -11.14 -1.30
CA THR A 179 -6.34 -10.83 -2.05
C THR A 179 -5.72 -12.09 -2.63
N LEU A 180 -5.54 -13.14 -1.84
CA LEU A 180 -4.98 -14.42 -2.30
C LEU A 180 -5.82 -15.03 -3.44
N SER A 181 -7.14 -15.03 -3.32
CA SER A 181 -8.04 -15.52 -4.38
C SER A 181 -7.88 -14.72 -5.67
N ILE A 182 -7.85 -13.38 -5.58
CA ILE A 182 -7.67 -12.51 -6.75
C ILE A 182 -6.35 -12.81 -7.45
N PHE A 183 -5.26 -12.96 -6.69
CA PHE A 183 -3.95 -13.30 -7.24
C PHE A 183 -3.94 -14.68 -7.88
N LYS A 184 -4.54 -15.68 -7.24
CA LYS A 184 -4.64 -17.03 -7.77
C LYS A 184 -5.38 -17.04 -9.11
N ASP A 185 -6.58 -16.46 -9.16
CA ASP A 185 -7.40 -16.38 -10.37
C ASP A 185 -6.67 -15.66 -11.51
N TYR A 186 -5.93 -14.61 -11.16
CA TYR A 186 -5.12 -13.84 -12.09
C TYR A 186 -3.98 -14.67 -12.66
N VAL A 187 -3.21 -15.35 -11.80
CA VAL A 187 -2.08 -16.20 -12.22
C VAL A 187 -2.57 -17.35 -13.08
N GLU A 188 -3.69 -17.98 -12.71
CA GLU A 188 -4.33 -19.02 -13.51
C GLU A 188 -4.72 -18.51 -14.90
N SER A 189 -5.40 -17.35 -14.96
CA SER A 189 -5.77 -16.70 -16.22
C SER A 189 -4.55 -16.33 -17.07
N TYR A 190 -3.48 -15.86 -16.44
CA TYR A 190 -2.24 -15.51 -17.10
C TYR A 190 -1.57 -16.74 -17.74
N ILE A 191 -1.48 -17.83 -16.97
CA ILE A 191 -0.88 -19.09 -17.44
C ILE A 191 -1.67 -19.64 -18.63
N ASN A 192 -2.99 -19.66 -18.53
CA ASN A 192 -3.86 -20.15 -19.60
C ASN A 192 -3.74 -19.32 -20.90
N GLN A 193 -3.50 -18.00 -20.79
CA GLN A 193 -3.40 -17.12 -21.96
C GLN A 193 -2.01 -17.06 -22.60
N HIS A 194 -0.93 -17.12 -21.80
CA HIS A 194 0.43 -16.81 -22.28
C HIS A 194 1.41 -17.99 -22.18
N LEU A 195 1.10 -18.99 -21.35
CA LEU A 195 2.02 -20.10 -21.02
C LEU A 195 1.42 -21.47 -21.37
N GLY A 196 0.28 -21.53 -22.07
CA GLY A 196 -0.31 -22.79 -22.54
C GLY A 196 0.64 -23.63 -23.39
N ASP A 197 1.45 -22.96 -24.22
CA ASP A 197 2.40 -23.61 -25.15
C ASP A 197 3.77 -23.91 -24.52
N LYS A 198 4.06 -23.37 -23.33
CA LYS A 198 5.35 -23.49 -22.64
C LYS A 198 5.22 -24.35 -21.38
N PRO A 199 5.45 -25.67 -21.47
CA PRO A 199 5.39 -26.53 -20.29
C PRO A 199 6.61 -26.31 -19.39
N ASP A 200 6.38 -26.12 -18.09
CA ASP A 200 7.42 -26.01 -17.07
C ASP A 200 8.10 -27.37 -16.83
N ARG A 201 9.17 -27.63 -17.59
CA ARG A 201 9.91 -28.90 -17.61
C ARG A 201 11.41 -28.72 -17.44
N GLU A 202 11.87 -27.50 -17.26
CA GLU A 202 13.29 -27.18 -17.11
C GLU A 202 13.60 -26.80 -15.67
N LEU A 203 14.69 -27.35 -15.13
CA LEU A 203 15.14 -26.95 -13.80
C LEU A 203 15.68 -25.51 -13.83
N PRO A 204 15.30 -24.65 -12.87
CA PRO A 204 15.63 -23.23 -12.90
C PRO A 204 17.14 -22.94 -12.84
N LEU A 205 17.91 -23.79 -12.15
CA LEU A 205 19.35 -23.59 -11.94
C LEU A 205 20.22 -24.34 -12.95
N THR A 206 19.89 -25.61 -13.23
CA THR A 206 20.71 -26.46 -14.10
C THR A 206 20.28 -26.42 -15.57
N LYS A 207 19.09 -25.87 -15.86
CA LYS A 207 18.47 -25.85 -17.20
C LYS A 207 18.34 -27.23 -17.84
N VAL A 208 18.33 -28.28 -17.03
CA VAL A 208 18.12 -29.65 -17.49
C VAL A 208 16.63 -29.81 -17.78
N SER A 209 16.31 -30.17 -19.03
CA SER A 209 14.95 -30.43 -19.46
C SER A 209 14.55 -31.88 -19.18
N PHE A 210 13.41 -32.05 -18.51
CA PHE A 210 12.76 -33.34 -18.33
C PHE A 210 11.68 -33.50 -19.40
N VAL A 211 12.07 -34.04 -20.56
CA VAL A 211 11.11 -34.50 -21.56
C VAL A 211 10.72 -35.95 -21.21
N PRO A 212 9.44 -36.24 -20.91
CA PRO A 212 9.01 -37.62 -20.73
C PRO A 212 9.27 -38.39 -22.02
N LYS A 213 10.07 -39.47 -21.94
CA LYS A 213 10.34 -40.35 -23.10
C LYS A 213 9.14 -41.19 -23.51
N ASP A 214 8.19 -41.40 -22.60
CA ASP A 214 6.90 -42.02 -22.83
C ASP A 214 5.81 -41.14 -22.23
N ALA A 215 4.60 -41.21 -22.80
CA ALA A 215 3.40 -40.64 -22.19
C ALA A 215 3.14 -41.37 -20.87
N CYS A 216 3.80 -40.92 -19.79
CA CYS A 216 3.56 -41.44 -18.45
C CYS A 216 2.06 -41.38 -18.20
N LYS A 217 1.47 -42.57 -18.06
CA LYS A 217 0.16 -42.76 -17.45
C LYS A 217 0.10 -41.88 -16.18
N PRO A 218 -1.04 -41.23 -15.88
CA PRO A 218 -1.15 -40.39 -14.69
C PRO A 218 -0.59 -41.17 -13.50
N SER A 219 0.42 -40.60 -12.83
CA SER A 219 1.10 -41.26 -11.72
C SER A 219 0.10 -41.72 -10.66
N PHE A 220 0.53 -42.73 -9.92
CA PHE A 220 -0.10 -43.48 -8.83
C PHE A 220 -0.79 -42.65 -7.71
N MET A 221 -0.70 -41.32 -7.75
CA MET A 221 -1.44 -40.38 -6.90
C MET A 221 -2.41 -39.63 -7.81
N GLY A 222 -3.69 -39.97 -7.77
CA GLY A 222 -4.75 -39.44 -8.64
C GLY A 222 -5.10 -37.96 -8.47
N GLY A 223 -4.10 -37.08 -8.32
CA GLY A 223 -4.26 -35.64 -8.30
C GLY A 223 -4.30 -35.05 -9.70
N ASN A 224 -5.14 -34.02 -9.87
CA ASN A 224 -5.12 -33.17 -11.07
C ASN A 224 -3.72 -32.56 -11.23
N ARG A 225 -3.24 -32.47 -12.48
CA ARG A 225 -1.97 -31.79 -12.76
C ARG A 225 -2.10 -30.31 -12.37
N PRO A 226 -1.21 -29.77 -11.52
CA PRO A 226 -1.26 -28.36 -11.18
C PRO A 226 -0.95 -27.51 -12.40
N ILE A 227 -1.74 -26.44 -12.56
CA ILE A 227 -1.61 -25.44 -13.61
C ILE A 227 -0.77 -24.28 -13.08
N VAL A 228 -1.02 -23.86 -11.83
CA VAL A 228 -0.42 -22.68 -11.20
C VAL A 228 0.89 -23.04 -10.49
N ARG A 229 0.86 -24.09 -9.68
CA ARG A 229 2.04 -24.57 -8.95
C ARG A 229 3.02 -25.24 -9.93
N SER A 230 4.32 -24.99 -9.74
CA SER A 230 5.36 -25.64 -10.54
C SER A 230 5.24 -27.17 -10.41
N PRO A 231 5.37 -27.93 -11.50
CA PRO A 231 5.38 -29.39 -11.44
C PRO A 231 6.45 -29.95 -10.51
N PHE A 232 7.56 -29.22 -10.30
CA PHE A 232 8.62 -29.61 -9.36
C PHE A 232 8.21 -29.41 -7.90
N ALA A 233 7.55 -28.29 -7.57
CA ALA A 233 7.01 -28.04 -6.23
C ALA A 233 5.84 -29.00 -5.90
N ALA A 234 5.06 -29.38 -6.91
CA ALA A 234 3.97 -30.33 -6.80
C ALA A 234 4.40 -31.76 -6.43
N LEU A 235 5.68 -32.11 -6.59
CA LEU A 235 6.22 -33.41 -6.16
C LEU A 235 6.09 -33.62 -4.64
N SER A 236 5.95 -32.53 -3.88
CA SER A 236 5.66 -32.55 -2.44
C SER A 236 4.22 -32.99 -2.10
N GLY A 237 3.37 -33.25 -3.11
CA GLY A 237 1.99 -33.73 -2.94
C GLY A 237 0.93 -32.63 -2.86
N PHE A 238 1.31 -31.37 -3.09
CA PHE A 238 0.38 -30.24 -3.07
C PHE A 238 -0.12 -29.86 -4.48
N GLY A 239 -1.41 -29.56 -4.61
CA GLY A 239 -2.06 -29.13 -5.87
C GLY A 239 -2.07 -27.60 -6.06
N ASP A 240 -3.05 -27.02 -6.74
CA ASP A 240 -3.17 -25.55 -6.90
C ASP A 240 -3.89 -24.86 -5.72
N ASN A 241 -3.85 -25.46 -4.53
CA ASN A 241 -4.38 -24.89 -3.31
C ASN A 241 -3.23 -24.23 -2.55
N PHE A 242 -3.35 -22.91 -2.34
CA PHE A 242 -2.38 -22.09 -1.62
C PHE A 242 -3.04 -21.56 -0.35
N THR A 243 -2.31 -21.62 0.76
CA THR A 243 -2.75 -21.14 2.07
C THR A 243 -2.28 -19.72 2.35
N SER A 244 -1.12 -19.34 1.81
CA SER A 244 -0.51 -18.03 2.00
C SER A 244 -0.01 -17.45 0.67
N ILE A 245 0.06 -16.13 0.60
CA ILE A 245 0.63 -15.40 -0.55
C ILE A 245 2.12 -15.71 -0.69
N LYS A 246 2.83 -15.94 0.42
CA LYS A 246 4.22 -16.35 0.39
C LYS A 246 4.42 -17.70 -0.30
N GLU A 247 3.53 -18.65 -0.01
CA GLU A 247 3.49 -19.97 -0.66
C GLU A 247 3.17 -19.84 -2.15
N LEU A 248 2.23 -18.97 -2.52
CA LEU A 248 1.94 -18.67 -3.92
C LEU A 248 3.18 -18.11 -4.63
N CYS A 249 3.86 -17.12 -4.06
CA CYS A 249 5.05 -16.52 -4.67
C CYS A 249 6.23 -17.50 -4.78
N SER A 250 6.39 -18.44 -3.84
CA SER A 250 7.49 -19.41 -3.87
C SER A 250 7.26 -20.59 -4.81
N ASP A 251 6.02 -21.05 -4.93
CA ASP A 251 5.70 -22.34 -5.55
C ASP A 251 5.14 -22.21 -6.97
N VAL A 252 4.93 -20.99 -7.45
CA VAL A 252 4.42 -20.73 -8.80
C VAL A 252 5.38 -21.22 -9.89
N ARG A 253 4.82 -21.69 -10.99
CA ARG A 253 5.53 -22.16 -12.19
C ARG A 253 6.52 -21.13 -12.76
N SER A 254 7.58 -21.63 -13.40
CA SER A 254 8.51 -20.79 -14.16
C SER A 254 7.81 -19.98 -15.27
N GLY A 255 8.24 -18.72 -15.46
CA GLY A 255 7.65 -17.81 -16.44
C GLY A 255 6.54 -16.89 -15.89
N VAL A 256 6.18 -17.05 -14.62
CA VAL A 256 5.41 -16.07 -13.86
C VAL A 256 6.34 -15.42 -12.84
N PHE A 257 6.36 -14.09 -12.81
CA PHE A 257 7.14 -13.33 -11.85
C PHE A 257 6.18 -12.64 -10.89
N LEU A 258 6.21 -13.06 -9.62
CA LEU A 258 5.44 -12.47 -8.54
C LEU A 258 6.41 -11.92 -7.50
N GLU A 259 6.17 -10.69 -7.06
CA GLU A 259 6.94 -10.05 -6.00
C GLU A 259 6.03 -9.87 -4.79
N GLU A 260 6.37 -10.50 -3.66
CA GLU A 260 5.56 -10.49 -2.44
C GLU A 260 5.35 -9.07 -1.88
N SER A 261 6.35 -8.18 -1.98
CA SER A 261 6.28 -6.79 -1.52
C SER A 261 5.21 -5.98 -2.24
N ALA A 262 4.99 -6.27 -3.52
CA ALA A 262 4.05 -5.55 -4.38
C ALA A 262 2.60 -6.00 -4.17
N ILE A 263 2.39 -7.07 -3.38
CA ILE A 263 1.08 -7.63 -3.08
C ILE A 263 0.50 -6.93 -1.84
N PRO A 264 -0.69 -6.32 -1.91
CA PRO A 264 -1.33 -5.64 -0.80
C PRO A 264 -1.83 -6.64 0.25
N PHE A 265 -0.87 -7.14 1.05
CA PHE A 265 -1.05 -8.15 2.08
C PHE A 265 -0.31 -7.74 3.36
N ILE A 266 -0.93 -8.05 4.50
CA ILE A 266 -0.35 -7.84 5.82
C ILE A 266 -0.45 -9.13 6.61
N PRO A 267 0.69 -9.71 7.05
CA PRO A 267 0.63 -10.87 7.92
C PRO A 267 0.07 -10.49 9.29
N ILE A 268 -0.96 -11.22 9.73
CA ILE A 268 -1.63 -11.07 11.02
C ILE A 268 -1.14 -12.16 11.98
N TYR A 269 -0.71 -11.79 13.18
CA TYR A 269 -0.41 -12.77 14.24
C TYR A 269 -1.70 -13.14 14.98
N PRO A 270 -1.98 -14.42 15.28
CA PRO A 270 -1.16 -15.61 15.04
C PRO A 270 -1.51 -16.39 13.74
N HIS A 271 -2.43 -15.87 12.92
CA HIS A 271 -2.98 -16.58 11.77
C HIS A 271 -1.98 -16.79 10.62
N ASP A 272 -1.31 -15.72 10.19
CA ASP A 272 -0.42 -15.73 9.02
C ASP A 272 1.07 -15.77 9.41
N THR A 273 1.40 -15.37 10.64
CA THR A 273 2.78 -15.32 11.13
C THR A 273 2.88 -15.85 12.56
N HIS A 274 4.02 -16.47 12.87
CA HIS A 274 4.38 -16.90 14.22
C HIS A 274 5.16 -15.82 15.00
N THR A 275 5.46 -14.70 14.36
CA THR A 275 6.23 -13.60 14.98
C THR A 275 5.28 -12.63 15.69
N GLU A 276 5.54 -12.38 16.97
CA GLU A 276 4.84 -11.36 17.77
C GLU A 276 5.36 -9.96 17.43
N PHE A 277 4.55 -8.92 17.69
CA PHE A 277 4.92 -7.53 17.44
C PHE A 277 5.10 -6.76 18.75
N ASN A 278 5.97 -5.74 18.70
CA ASN A 278 6.22 -4.81 19.79
C ASN A 278 5.01 -3.89 20.00
N ALA A 279 4.55 -3.70 21.23
CA ALA A 279 3.45 -2.78 21.53
C ALA A 279 3.91 -1.34 21.80
N TYR A 280 5.14 -0.94 21.45
CA TYR A 280 5.70 0.36 21.80
C TYR A 280 4.81 1.59 21.52
N LEU A 281 4.05 1.61 20.41
CA LEU A 281 3.10 2.70 20.12
C LEU A 281 1.95 2.72 21.13
N TYR A 282 1.40 1.55 21.42
CA TYR A 282 0.33 1.38 22.39
C TYR A 282 0.81 1.68 23.82
N ASP A 283 2.01 1.23 24.17
CA ASP A 283 2.66 1.48 25.45
C ASP A 283 3.00 2.96 25.64
N PHE A 284 3.50 3.61 24.58
CA PHE A 284 3.71 5.05 24.55
C PHE A 284 2.41 5.82 24.76
N PHE A 285 1.34 5.43 24.07
CA PHE A 285 0.04 6.07 24.26
C PHE A 285 -0.49 5.88 25.69
N LYS A 286 -0.22 4.74 26.34
CA LYS A 286 -0.67 4.48 27.72
C LYS A 286 0.11 5.28 28.77
N HIS A 287 1.43 5.39 28.63
CA HIS A 287 2.31 5.93 29.70
C HIS A 287 2.98 7.26 29.36
N GLY A 288 3.16 7.58 28.08
CA GLY A 288 3.80 8.81 27.61
C GLY A 288 5.29 8.94 27.94
N SER A 289 5.99 7.83 28.22
CA SER A 289 7.34 7.87 28.81
C SER A 289 8.42 7.26 27.91
N LEU A 290 9.38 8.09 27.48
CA LEU A 290 10.55 7.69 26.70
C LEU A 290 11.44 6.62 27.39
N PRO A 291 11.85 6.77 28.67
CA PRO A 291 12.73 5.79 29.31
C PRO A 291 12.09 4.40 29.43
N VAL A 292 10.76 4.35 29.52
CA VAL A 292 10.01 3.10 29.53
C VAL A 292 10.12 2.38 28.18
N LEU A 293 10.01 3.10 27.06
CA LEU A 293 10.17 2.51 25.72
C LEU A 293 11.59 1.98 25.48
N VAL A 294 12.61 2.68 25.96
CA VAL A 294 14.00 2.24 25.81
C VAL A 294 14.29 1.02 26.68
N ARG A 295 13.83 1.02 27.93
CA ARG A 295 14.10 -0.06 28.89
C ARG A 295 13.29 -1.32 28.60
N ASP A 296 11.99 -1.17 28.38
CA ASP A 296 11.04 -2.29 28.36
C ASP A 296 10.77 -2.74 26.92
N ASN A 297 10.53 -1.82 25.98
CA ASN A 297 10.29 -2.13 24.56
C ASN A 297 11.58 -2.30 23.74
N ARG A 298 12.77 -2.05 24.33
CA ARG A 298 14.11 -2.20 23.73
C ARG A 298 14.30 -1.47 22.41
N ILE A 299 13.66 -0.32 22.25
CA ILE A 299 13.92 0.58 21.13
C ILE A 299 15.16 1.41 21.46
N LYS A 300 16.08 1.56 20.50
CA LYS A 300 17.27 2.40 20.69
C LYS A 300 16.82 3.83 20.95
N GLN A 301 17.42 4.48 21.94
CA GLN A 301 17.02 5.84 22.35
C GLN A 301 17.00 6.85 21.18
N GLY A 302 17.96 6.75 20.24
CA GLY A 302 18.01 7.60 19.06
C GLY A 302 16.88 7.35 18.05
N ASP A 303 16.31 6.14 18.02
CA ASP A 303 15.30 5.72 17.04
C ASP A 303 13.87 6.00 17.54
N VAL A 304 13.66 6.11 18.86
CA VAL A 304 12.32 6.31 19.45
C VAL A 304 11.63 7.53 18.87
N TRP A 305 12.34 8.66 18.76
CA TRP A 305 11.75 9.89 18.24
C TRP A 305 11.30 9.73 16.78
N PHE A 306 12.11 9.08 15.94
CA PHE A 306 11.75 8.84 14.54
C PHE A 306 10.53 7.94 14.41
N HIS A 307 10.47 6.84 15.15
CA HIS A 307 9.31 5.95 15.13
C HIS A 307 8.02 6.65 15.57
N LEU A 308 8.09 7.47 16.62
CA LEU A 308 6.93 8.24 17.09
C LEU A 308 6.54 9.37 16.12
N LYS A 309 7.52 10.03 15.50
CA LYS A 309 7.29 11.06 14.48
C LYS A 309 6.64 10.47 13.23
N ASP A 310 7.12 9.33 12.75
CA ASP A 310 6.56 8.64 11.57
C ASP A 310 5.09 8.26 11.81
N PHE A 311 4.77 7.77 13.02
CA PHE A 311 3.39 7.47 13.39
C PHE A 311 2.53 8.74 13.53
N SER A 312 3.07 9.81 14.10
CA SER A 312 2.40 11.11 14.17
C SER A 312 2.05 11.64 12.77
N LEU A 313 2.99 11.56 11.82
CA LEU A 313 2.75 11.92 10.42
C LEU A 313 1.67 11.04 9.78
N THR A 314 1.66 9.75 10.09
CA THR A 314 0.62 8.82 9.64
C THR A 314 -0.76 9.23 10.15
N LEU A 315 -0.88 9.54 11.45
CA LEU A 315 -2.13 10.02 12.06
C LEU A 315 -2.61 11.34 11.44
N LYS A 316 -1.72 12.34 11.32
CA LYS A 316 -2.04 13.63 10.69
C LYS A 316 -2.51 13.45 9.24
N THR A 317 -1.89 12.54 8.50
CA THR A 317 -2.27 12.21 7.12
C THR A 317 -3.64 11.54 7.06
N ILE A 318 -3.94 10.61 7.97
CA ILE A 318 -5.27 9.98 8.08
C ILE A 318 -6.34 11.04 8.36
N VAL A 319 -6.14 11.89 9.37
CA VAL A 319 -7.10 12.94 9.75
C VAL A 319 -7.33 13.92 8.60
N THR A 320 -6.26 14.40 7.97
CA THR A 320 -6.34 15.35 6.85
C THR A 320 -7.06 14.73 5.65
N SER A 321 -6.77 13.46 5.35
CA SER A 321 -7.43 12.75 4.26
C SER A 321 -8.91 12.48 4.54
N LEU A 322 -9.27 12.11 5.77
CA LEU A 322 -10.67 11.94 6.17
C LEU A 322 -11.44 13.27 6.12
N LYS A 323 -10.82 14.39 6.53
CA LYS A 323 -11.38 15.73 6.33
C LYS A 323 -11.65 15.99 4.85
N GLY A 324 -10.66 15.73 3.99
CA GLY A 324 -10.79 15.95 2.55
C GLY A 324 -11.89 15.12 1.90
N VAL A 325 -12.07 13.86 2.31
CA VAL A 325 -13.18 13.02 1.84
C VAL A 325 -14.54 13.61 2.25
N MET A 326 -14.65 14.15 3.46
CA MET A 326 -15.88 14.79 3.93
C MET A 326 -16.16 16.12 3.24
N SER A 327 -15.14 16.96 3.02
CA SER A 327 -15.25 18.23 2.30
C SER A 327 -15.49 18.03 0.79
N ALA A 328 -15.05 16.92 0.19
CA ALA A 328 -15.42 16.58 -1.18
C ALA A 328 -16.89 16.13 -1.29
N GLU A 329 -17.48 15.68 -0.19
CA GLU A 329 -18.89 15.31 -0.08
C GLU A 329 -19.80 16.50 0.38
N GLU A 330 -19.21 17.64 0.79
CA GLU A 330 -19.89 18.86 1.25
C GLU A 330 -19.19 20.17 0.82
N ASP A 331 -19.87 21.04 0.05
CA ASP A 331 -19.58 22.49 -0.03
C ASP A 331 -19.93 23.18 1.32
N TYR A 332 -19.25 22.84 2.42
CA TYR A 332 -19.40 23.54 3.70
C TYR A 332 -18.05 23.79 4.37
N ASP A 333 -17.78 25.07 4.55
CA ASP A 333 -16.58 25.66 5.12
C ASP A 333 -16.53 25.40 6.64
N TRP A 334 -15.46 24.75 7.10
CA TRP A 334 -15.14 24.69 8.52
C TRP A 334 -13.90 25.55 8.72
N ASP A 335 -14.12 26.79 9.20
CA ASP A 335 -13.08 27.69 9.70
C ASP A 335 -12.12 26.95 10.65
N VAL A 336 -10.97 26.56 10.13
CA VAL A 336 -9.79 26.20 10.92
C VAL A 336 -8.78 27.32 10.71
N PRO A 337 -8.27 27.96 11.78
CA PRO A 337 -7.22 28.96 11.65
C PRO A 337 -6.03 28.37 10.89
N HIS A 338 -5.59 29.07 9.85
CA HIS A 338 -4.33 28.77 9.18
C HIS A 338 -3.17 28.95 10.16
N GLU A 339 -2.77 27.87 10.84
CA GLU A 339 -1.45 27.80 11.46
C GLU A 339 -0.43 27.47 10.38
N ASP A 340 0.23 28.55 9.94
CA ASP A 340 1.53 28.68 9.28
C ASP A 340 2.35 27.37 9.16
N ASP A 341 2.18 26.65 8.05
CA ASP A 341 3.09 25.60 7.59
C ASP A 341 4.41 26.26 7.13
N ASN A 342 5.27 26.62 8.08
CA ASN A 342 6.68 26.82 7.79
C ASN A 342 7.30 25.46 7.46
N GLN A 343 7.37 25.17 6.16
CA GLN A 343 8.30 24.20 5.59
C GLN A 343 9.71 24.54 6.09
N MET A 344 10.22 23.76 7.03
CA MET A 344 11.65 23.72 7.30
C MET A 344 12.32 22.99 6.13
N ASP A 345 13.04 23.77 5.34
CA ASP A 345 13.94 23.32 4.29
C ASP A 345 14.81 22.15 4.76
N GLU A 346 14.75 21.05 4.01
CA GLU A 346 15.77 20.00 4.04
C GLU A 346 17.08 20.62 3.52
N GLN A 347 17.97 20.99 4.45
CA GLN A 347 19.32 21.38 4.11
C GLN A 347 20.04 20.20 3.47
N SER A 348 20.23 20.30 2.16
CA SER A 348 21.13 19.47 1.36
C SER A 348 22.52 19.50 1.98
N VAL A 349 22.96 18.33 2.47
CA VAL A 349 24.33 18.09 2.90
C VAL A 349 25.20 18.14 1.64
N VAL A 350 25.84 19.28 1.40
CA VAL A 350 26.89 19.43 0.38
C VAL A 350 28.09 18.64 0.87
N LEU A 351 28.39 17.54 0.19
CA LEU A 351 29.67 16.85 0.32
C LEU A 351 30.72 17.70 -0.40
N ASP A 352 31.70 18.19 0.37
CA ASP A 352 32.88 18.89 -0.13
C ASP A 352 33.60 18.04 -1.20
N GLU A 353 33.62 18.56 -2.42
CA GLU A 353 34.34 18.00 -3.55
C GLU A 353 35.82 18.38 -3.46
N PHE A 354 36.69 17.38 -3.48
CA PHE A 354 38.14 17.49 -3.44
C PHE A 354 38.70 18.27 -4.66
N ASP A 355 39.55 19.25 -4.37
CA ASP A 355 40.41 19.98 -5.31
C ASP A 355 41.29 19.04 -6.17
N LEU A 356 41.12 19.11 -7.49
CA LEU A 356 42.17 18.74 -8.44
C LEU A 356 42.25 19.79 -9.56
N GLN A 357 43.49 20.25 -9.77
CA GLN A 357 43.91 21.46 -10.47
C GLN A 357 43.70 21.43 -12.00
N ASN A 358 43.35 22.59 -12.56
CA ASN A 358 43.46 22.95 -13.99
C ASN A 358 44.90 22.88 -14.51
N PRO A 359 45.09 22.66 -15.82
CA PRO A 359 45.40 23.78 -16.74
C PRO A 359 44.72 23.61 -18.11
N SER A 360 44.45 24.58 -18.98
CA SER A 360 44.65 26.03 -19.07
C SER A 360 43.92 26.47 -20.35
N GLU A 361 43.49 27.75 -20.39
CA GLU A 361 43.51 28.64 -21.58
C GLU A 361 42.60 28.27 -22.79
N VAL A 362 41.82 29.15 -23.44
CA VAL A 362 42.02 30.56 -23.83
C VAL A 362 40.61 31.14 -24.16
N VAL A 363 40.14 32.17 -23.42
CA VAL A 363 39.70 33.50 -23.96
C VAL A 363 38.63 33.50 -25.09
N ASN A 364 37.44 34.12 -25.01
CA ASN A 364 37.20 35.56 -24.82
C ASN A 364 35.68 35.91 -24.74
N LYS A 365 35.35 36.84 -23.82
CA LYS A 365 34.37 37.96 -23.92
C LYS A 365 32.85 37.70 -23.88
N THR A 366 32.32 37.90 -22.66
CA THR A 366 31.05 38.56 -22.27
C THR A 366 30.72 39.85 -23.07
N PRO A 367 29.49 40.45 -23.07
CA PRO A 367 28.57 40.50 -21.91
C PRO A 367 27.03 40.50 -22.12
N LYS A 368 26.38 40.33 -20.96
CA LYS A 368 25.00 40.57 -20.49
C LYS A 368 24.21 41.71 -21.17
N LEU A 369 22.88 41.56 -21.20
CA LEU A 369 21.80 42.57 -21.01
C LEU A 369 20.47 41.79 -20.77
N SER A 370 19.95 41.64 -19.55
CA SER A 370 18.98 42.51 -18.83
C SER A 370 17.56 42.61 -19.40
N ALA A 371 16.60 42.11 -18.59
CA ALA A 371 15.32 42.72 -18.20
C ALA A 371 14.08 42.71 -19.13
N LYS A 372 13.02 42.10 -18.55
CA LYS A 372 11.58 42.52 -18.51
C LYS A 372 10.75 42.53 -19.80
N SER A 373 9.68 41.73 -19.83
CA SER A 373 8.29 42.17 -19.56
C SER A 373 7.24 41.20 -20.16
N LYS A 374 6.15 40.96 -19.43
CA LYS A 374 4.89 40.41 -19.97
C LYS A 374 4.12 41.54 -20.69
N PRO A 375 3.19 41.20 -21.59
CA PRO A 375 1.80 41.51 -21.27
C PRO A 375 0.79 40.42 -21.64
N LYS A 376 -0.34 40.48 -20.93
CA LYS A 376 -1.59 39.72 -21.13
C LYS A 376 -2.33 40.22 -22.38
N ILE A 377 -3.03 39.31 -23.06
CA ILE A 377 -4.19 39.65 -23.90
C ILE A 377 -5.38 38.81 -23.41
N LYS A 378 -6.51 39.49 -23.16
CA LYS A 378 -7.86 38.98 -22.90
C LYS A 378 -8.71 39.27 -24.16
N VAL A 379 -9.93 38.71 -24.17
CA VAL A 379 -11.10 39.00 -25.04
C VAL A 379 -11.16 38.09 -26.28
N ALA A 380 -12.25 37.42 -26.66
CA ALA A 380 -13.56 37.10 -26.05
C ALA A 380 -14.23 36.02 -26.93
N ASP A 381 -15.30 35.44 -26.36
CA ASP A 381 -16.43 34.71 -26.92
C ASP A 381 -16.63 34.75 -28.44
N SER A 382 -17.02 33.61 -29.03
CA SER A 382 -18.27 33.56 -29.81
C SER A 382 -18.68 32.18 -30.37
N TRP A 383 -19.91 31.70 -30.00
CA TRP A 383 -20.98 30.99 -30.77
C TRP A 383 -20.61 29.66 -31.52
N ASP A 384 -21.36 28.57 -31.60
CA ASP A 384 -22.80 28.26 -31.50
C ASP A 384 -23.04 26.74 -31.30
N ASP A 385 -24.30 26.42 -31.00
CA ASP A 385 -24.98 25.13 -30.79
C ASP A 385 -24.80 24.03 -31.86
N ASP A 386 -24.87 22.76 -31.43
CA ASP A 386 -25.59 21.72 -32.16
C ASP A 386 -26.07 20.60 -31.21
N GLU A 387 -27.40 20.47 -31.12
CA GLU A 387 -28.15 19.39 -30.47
C GLU A 387 -28.04 18.08 -31.27
N SER A 388 -27.96 16.94 -30.58
CA SER A 388 -28.34 15.64 -31.17
C SER A 388 -28.78 14.65 -30.08
N GLU A 389 -29.97 14.11 -30.29
CA GLU A 389 -30.78 13.31 -29.38
C GLU A 389 -30.33 11.85 -29.17
N GLU A 390 -31.00 11.27 -28.18
CA GLU A 390 -30.99 9.96 -27.53
C GLU A 390 -30.80 8.68 -28.39
N SER A 391 -30.29 7.63 -27.73
CA SER A 391 -30.90 6.30 -27.86
C SER A 391 -30.69 5.45 -26.59
N GLU A 392 -31.80 5.11 -25.96
CA GLU A 392 -31.91 4.08 -24.93
C GLU A 392 -31.77 2.68 -25.54
N THR A 393 -31.12 1.75 -24.83
CA THR A 393 -31.44 0.32 -24.95
C THR A 393 -31.34 -0.36 -23.57
N GLU A 394 -32.43 -1.03 -23.19
CA GLU A 394 -32.62 -1.74 -21.93
C GLU A 394 -31.96 -3.14 -21.89
N SER A 395 -31.34 -3.43 -20.75
CA SER A 395 -31.44 -4.64 -19.91
C SER A 395 -31.58 -6.06 -20.52
N ILE A 396 -30.55 -6.89 -20.27
CA ILE A 396 -30.63 -8.27 -19.74
C ILE A 396 -29.36 -8.44 -18.86
N GLY A 397 -29.32 -8.84 -17.59
CA GLY A 397 -30.17 -9.73 -16.80
C GLY A 397 -29.32 -10.90 -16.31
N SER A 398 -28.52 -10.73 -15.25
CA SER A 398 -27.93 -11.87 -14.52
C SER A 398 -27.82 -11.56 -13.03
N THR A 399 -28.71 -12.23 -12.31
CA THR A 399 -28.90 -12.32 -10.87
C THR A 399 -27.67 -12.84 -10.11
N ALA A 400 -27.20 -12.05 -9.15
CA ALA A 400 -26.50 -12.55 -7.96
C ALA A 400 -26.99 -11.73 -6.76
N ALA A 401 -27.84 -12.35 -5.94
CA ALA A 401 -28.39 -11.75 -4.74
C ALA A 401 -27.41 -11.87 -3.55
N ASN A 402 -27.16 -10.72 -2.93
CA ASN A 402 -27.13 -10.43 -1.49
C ASN A 402 -26.11 -11.13 -0.58
N ASN A 403 -25.22 -10.33 0.01
CA ASN A 403 -25.48 -9.73 1.33
C ASN A 403 -24.37 -8.73 1.71
N SER A 404 -24.64 -7.44 1.50
CA SER A 404 -23.95 -6.36 2.21
C SER A 404 -24.99 -5.32 2.55
N GLY A 405 -25.26 -5.13 3.84
CA GLY A 405 -26.26 -4.17 4.32
C GLY A 405 -25.97 -2.79 3.75
N ASN A 406 -26.87 -2.30 2.91
CA ASN A 406 -26.87 -0.92 2.47
C ASN A 406 -27.32 -0.07 3.67
N LEU A 407 -26.38 0.43 4.47
CA LEU A 407 -26.64 1.59 5.32
C LEU A 407 -27.07 2.75 4.42
N SER A 408 -28.12 3.47 4.84
CA SER A 408 -28.61 4.65 4.13
C SER A 408 -27.50 5.69 3.99
N LYS A 409 -27.54 6.52 2.94
CA LYS A 409 -26.53 7.60 2.75
C LYS A 409 -26.44 8.53 3.96
N GLY A 410 -27.52 8.68 4.74
CA GLY A 410 -27.54 9.46 5.98
C GLY A 410 -26.75 8.82 7.13
N ASP A 411 -26.90 7.50 7.32
CA ASP A 411 -26.17 6.79 8.38
C ASP A 411 -24.67 6.69 8.13
N ARG A 412 -24.27 6.56 6.86
CA ARG A 412 -22.85 6.56 6.47
C ARG A 412 -22.17 7.88 6.83
N LYS A 413 -22.87 9.00 6.65
CA LYS A 413 -22.36 10.35 6.90
C LYS A 413 -22.23 10.64 8.39
N GLY A 414 -23.23 10.27 9.19
CA GLY A 414 -23.17 10.37 10.65
C GLY A 414 -22.05 9.52 11.23
N GLY A 415 -21.90 8.28 10.77
CA GLY A 415 -20.83 7.39 11.21
C GLY A 415 -19.42 7.91 10.86
N LEU A 416 -19.22 8.45 9.65
CA LEU A 416 -17.92 9.00 9.25
C LEU A 416 -17.53 10.25 10.05
N MET A 417 -18.50 11.08 10.45
CA MET A 417 -18.28 12.21 11.36
C MET A 417 -17.75 11.76 12.73
N PHE A 418 -18.33 10.69 13.31
CA PHE A 418 -17.84 10.14 14.57
C PHE A 418 -16.43 9.56 14.44
N VAL A 419 -16.14 8.89 13.32
CA VAL A 419 -14.79 8.40 13.01
C VAL A 419 -13.81 9.57 12.96
N LEU A 420 -14.12 10.64 12.22
CA LEU A 420 -13.24 11.81 12.12
C LEU A 420 -13.02 12.48 13.49
N LYS A 421 -14.07 12.60 14.30
CA LYS A 421 -13.97 13.11 15.68
C LYS A 421 -13.05 12.23 16.52
N ALA A 422 -13.16 10.90 16.42
CA ALA A 422 -12.30 9.96 17.13
C ALA A 422 -10.83 10.10 16.75
N PHE A 423 -10.53 10.15 15.45
CA PHE A 423 -9.16 10.27 14.97
C PHE A 423 -8.55 11.63 15.31
N LYS A 424 -9.32 12.73 15.32
CA LYS A 424 -8.84 14.04 15.82
C LYS A 424 -8.46 14.00 17.29
N LEU A 425 -9.34 13.45 18.14
CA LEU A 425 -9.04 13.34 19.58
C LEU A 425 -7.84 12.44 19.85
N LEU A 426 -7.64 11.40 19.03
CA LEU A 426 -6.47 10.54 19.09
C LEU A 426 -5.18 11.27 18.68
N GLU A 427 -5.24 12.06 17.60
CA GLU A 427 -4.13 12.90 17.11
C GLU A 427 -3.73 13.93 18.18
N GLU A 428 -4.70 14.62 18.78
CA GLU A 428 -4.47 15.60 19.85
C GLU A 428 -3.80 14.95 21.07
N GLU A 429 -4.36 13.85 21.59
CA GLU A 429 -3.82 13.19 22.79
C GLU A 429 -2.43 12.59 22.54
N PHE A 430 -2.21 12.00 21.35
CA PHE A 430 -0.90 11.49 20.96
C PHE A 430 0.10 12.64 20.79
N GLY A 431 -0.32 13.71 20.11
CA GLY A 431 0.47 14.92 19.89
C GLY A 431 0.92 15.56 21.19
N GLU A 432 0.03 15.78 22.15
CA GLU A 432 0.37 16.33 23.47
C GLU A 432 1.45 15.51 24.20
N LYS A 433 1.35 14.18 24.14
CA LYS A 433 2.35 13.28 24.75
C LYS A 433 3.68 13.33 23.99
N PHE A 434 3.62 13.43 22.66
CA PHE A 434 4.81 13.52 21.82
C PHE A 434 5.54 14.86 22.00
N TYR A 435 4.82 15.99 22.07
CA TYR A 435 5.40 17.31 22.34
C TYR A 435 6.10 17.36 23.71
N LYS A 436 5.56 16.69 24.72
CA LYS A 436 6.20 16.58 26.06
C LYS A 436 7.54 15.82 26.06
N ILE A 437 7.85 15.08 24.99
CA ILE A 437 9.15 14.41 24.82
C ILE A 437 10.13 15.27 24.02
N GLY A 438 9.61 16.07 23.08
CA GLY A 438 10.42 16.94 22.23
C GLY A 438 10.76 18.29 22.86
N ALA A 439 9.97 18.75 23.84
CA ALA A 439 10.25 19.90 24.70
C ALA A 439 11.12 19.48 25.90
#